data_AF-A0A9E3N9I6-F1
#
_entry.id   AF-A0A9E3N9I6-F1
#
_cell.length_a   1.000
_cell.length_b   1.000
_cell.length_c   1.000
_cell.angle_alpha   90.00
_cell.angle_beta   90.00
_cell.angle_gamma   90.00
#
_symmetry.space_group_name_H-M   'P 1'
#
loop_
_entity.id
_entity.type
_entity.pdbx_description
1 polymer ?
#
loop_
_entity_poly.entity_id
_entity_poly.type
_entity_poly.pdbx_seq_one_letter_code
_entity_poly.pdbx_strand_id
1 'polypeptide(L)'
;ADILATGGVHIGGTDFDKYLSLAAVMPLLGHGSALLSGAAVPSSYYFNLATWHTINQAYTRKNIAQLADLVRDAAEPGKLKRLQRLIDERAGHWLAMCVEEAKIGLSGTPEVELDLDRLDPPALVRVGRGLFTDAIAGMVDSVGATVQRLLDEAGVAPERVDTVFFTGGSSGVASLRERIAAIVPDARRVEGDLFGSIGAGLAIDAARKFG
;
A
#
# COMPACT_ATOMS: atom_id res chain seq x y z
N ALA A 1 16.39 15.12 -28.29
CA ALA A 1 15.33 14.90 -27.30
C ALA A 1 15.91 15.24 -25.94
N ASP A 2 15.22 16.07 -25.17
CA ASP A 2 15.72 16.73 -23.95
C ASP A 2 15.50 15.86 -22.68
N ILE A 3 15.67 14.54 -22.82
CA ILE A 3 15.50 13.56 -21.73
C ILE A 3 16.90 13.10 -21.34
N LEU A 4 17.32 13.42 -20.12
CA LEU A 4 18.68 13.14 -19.63
C LEU A 4 18.83 11.71 -19.09
N ALA A 5 17.80 11.17 -18.45
CA ALA A 5 17.73 9.77 -17.99
C ALA A 5 16.27 9.33 -17.75
N THR A 6 16.03 8.02 -17.69
CA THR A 6 14.71 7.44 -17.39
C THR A 6 14.85 6.19 -16.55
N GLY A 7 14.03 6.05 -15.51
CA GLY A 7 14.05 4.88 -14.64
C GLY A 7 12.85 4.84 -13.73
N GLY A 8 12.68 3.72 -13.04
CA GLY A 8 11.54 3.50 -12.16
C GLY A 8 11.66 2.21 -11.37
N VAL A 9 10.75 2.05 -10.42
CA VAL A 9 10.60 0.86 -9.59
C VAL A 9 9.15 0.43 -9.60
N HIS A 10 8.89 -0.88 -9.56
CA HIS A 10 7.54 -1.43 -9.55
C HIS A 10 6.93 -1.35 -8.14
N ILE A 11 6.64 -0.13 -7.69
CA ILE A 11 5.97 0.17 -6.41
C ILE A 11 4.81 1.12 -6.70
N GLY A 12 3.59 0.69 -6.39
CA GLY A 12 2.37 1.46 -6.58
C GLY A 12 1.57 1.67 -5.30
N GLY A 13 0.45 2.38 -5.41
CA GLY A 13 -0.45 2.64 -4.28
C GLY A 13 -0.96 1.38 -3.60
N THR A 14 -1.22 0.32 -4.38
CA THR A 14 -1.67 -0.99 -3.87
C THR A 14 -0.61 -1.72 -3.06
N ASP A 15 0.68 -1.44 -3.28
CA ASP A 15 1.75 -2.00 -2.46
C ASP A 15 1.74 -1.33 -1.08
N PHE A 16 1.54 -0.01 -1.03
CA PHE A 16 1.38 0.70 0.24
C PHE A 16 0.14 0.21 1.02
N ASP A 17 -0.99 -0.01 0.33
CA ASP A 17 -2.20 -0.60 0.94
C ASP A 17 -1.91 -1.97 1.55
N LYS A 18 -1.18 -2.81 0.81
CA LYS A 18 -0.82 -4.16 1.27
C LYS A 18 -0.02 -4.13 2.57
N TYR A 19 1.04 -3.32 2.63
CA TYR A 19 1.88 -3.27 3.83
C TYR A 19 1.17 -2.60 5.01
N LEU A 20 0.34 -1.58 4.77
CA LEU A 20 -0.54 -1.03 5.80
C LEU A 20 -1.51 -2.09 6.34
N SER A 21 -2.14 -2.86 5.44
CA SER A 21 -3.07 -3.93 5.80
C SER A 21 -2.38 -5.00 6.66
N LEU A 22 -1.20 -5.46 6.23
CA LEU A 22 -0.42 -6.48 6.94
C LEU A 22 0.02 -6.01 8.34
N ALA A 23 0.35 -4.72 8.49
CA ALA A 23 0.79 -4.15 9.76
C ALA A 23 -0.36 -3.83 10.72
N ALA A 24 -1.47 -3.26 10.21
CA ALA A 24 -2.53 -2.69 11.05
C ALA A 24 -3.77 -3.60 11.18
N VAL A 25 -4.13 -4.33 10.14
CA VAL A 25 -5.46 -4.99 10.03
C VAL A 25 -5.36 -6.50 10.11
N MET A 26 -4.45 -7.10 9.35
CA MET A 26 -4.27 -8.55 9.30
C MET A 26 -3.95 -9.21 10.66
N PRO A 27 -3.29 -8.54 11.64
CA PRO A 27 -3.11 -9.09 12.98
C PRO A 27 -4.43 -9.37 13.72
N LEU A 28 -5.50 -8.61 13.44
CA LEU A 28 -6.84 -8.85 13.99
C LEU A 28 -7.48 -10.13 13.44
N LEU A 29 -6.97 -10.61 12.32
CA LEU A 29 -7.39 -11.83 11.61
C LEU A 29 -6.42 -13.00 11.87
N GLY A 30 -5.39 -12.80 12.71
CA GLY A 30 -4.45 -13.85 13.10
C GLY A 30 -3.12 -13.84 12.35
N HIS A 31 -2.82 -12.81 11.56
CA HIS A 31 -1.49 -12.68 10.97
C HIS A 31 -0.42 -12.61 12.06
N GLY A 32 0.61 -13.44 11.94
CA GLY A 32 1.66 -13.58 12.96
C GLY A 32 1.29 -14.47 14.15
N SER A 33 0.08 -15.04 14.18
CA SER A 33 -0.31 -16.00 15.23
C SER A 33 0.24 -17.41 14.97
N ALA A 34 0.18 -18.25 15.99
CA ALA A 34 0.65 -19.64 15.96
C ALA A 34 -0.51 -20.63 16.14
N LEU A 35 -0.25 -21.88 15.73
CA LEU A 35 -1.05 -23.04 16.06
C LEU A 35 -0.70 -23.55 17.46
N LEU A 36 -1.54 -24.42 18.03
CA LEU A 36 -1.30 -25.12 19.30
C LEU A 36 0.00 -25.94 19.27
N SER A 37 0.43 -26.39 18.09
CA SER A 37 1.71 -27.07 17.88
C SER A 37 2.94 -26.14 17.96
N GLY A 38 2.75 -24.82 18.04
CA GLY A 38 3.80 -23.81 17.97
C GLY A 38 4.20 -23.42 16.55
N ALA A 39 3.68 -24.10 15.52
CA ALA A 39 3.91 -23.72 14.12
C ALA A 39 3.19 -22.41 13.77
N ALA A 40 3.76 -21.61 12.87
CA ALA A 40 3.12 -20.38 12.39
C ALA A 40 1.89 -20.69 11.52
N VAL A 41 0.84 -19.87 11.65
CA VAL A 41 -0.30 -19.94 10.74
C VAL A 41 0.15 -19.55 9.32
N PRO A 42 -0.25 -20.28 8.26
CA PRO A 42 0.14 -19.98 6.89
C PRO A 42 -0.16 -18.54 6.49
N SER A 43 0.85 -17.84 5.98
CA SER A 43 0.74 -16.41 5.71
C SER A 43 -0.06 -16.07 4.44
N SER A 44 -0.25 -17.03 3.53
CA SER A 44 -0.83 -16.83 2.20
C SER A 44 -2.22 -16.21 2.22
N TYR A 45 -3.07 -16.54 3.21
CA TYR A 45 -4.39 -15.94 3.37
C TYR A 45 -4.30 -14.42 3.53
N TYR A 46 -3.41 -13.96 4.39
CA TYR A 46 -3.24 -12.54 4.70
C TYR A 46 -2.64 -11.78 3.52
N PHE A 47 -1.61 -12.34 2.87
CA PHE A 47 -1.03 -11.73 1.67
C PHE A 47 -2.01 -11.63 0.51
N ASN A 48 -2.86 -12.66 0.32
CA ASN A 48 -3.88 -12.65 -0.71
C ASN A 48 -4.96 -11.60 -0.44
N LEU A 49 -5.40 -11.47 0.81
CA LEU A 49 -6.40 -10.48 1.23
C LEU A 49 -5.85 -9.05 1.25
N ALA A 50 -4.58 -8.86 1.57
CA ALA A 50 -3.92 -7.55 1.58
C ALA A 50 -3.61 -7.02 0.17
N THR A 51 -3.69 -7.87 -0.87
CA THR A 51 -3.33 -7.50 -2.24
C THR A 51 -4.56 -7.56 -3.14
N TRP A 52 -5.07 -6.40 -3.57
CA TRP A 52 -6.34 -6.25 -4.29
C TRP A 52 -6.61 -7.33 -5.35
N HIS A 53 -5.68 -7.51 -6.29
CA HIS A 53 -5.85 -8.43 -7.43
C HIS A 53 -5.78 -9.93 -7.06
N THR A 54 -5.32 -10.28 -5.86
CA THR A 54 -5.26 -11.67 -5.38
C THR A 54 -6.34 -12.02 -4.36
N ILE A 55 -7.20 -11.09 -3.97
CA ILE A 55 -8.26 -11.31 -2.96
C ILE A 55 -9.11 -12.53 -3.31
N ASN A 56 -9.47 -12.70 -4.59
CA ASN A 56 -10.28 -13.83 -5.03
C ASN A 56 -9.62 -15.20 -4.82
N GLN A 57 -8.28 -15.25 -4.69
CA GLN A 57 -7.57 -16.48 -4.37
C GLN A 57 -7.88 -16.94 -2.94
N ALA A 58 -8.21 -16.04 -2.01
CA ALA A 58 -8.62 -16.40 -0.65
C ALA A 58 -9.94 -17.19 -0.61
N TYR A 59 -10.82 -17.01 -1.60
CA TYR A 59 -12.17 -17.59 -1.62
C TYR A 59 -12.27 -18.98 -2.28
N THR A 60 -11.15 -19.63 -2.56
CA THR A 60 -11.17 -20.97 -3.17
C THR A 60 -11.70 -22.00 -2.16
N ARG A 61 -12.42 -23.03 -2.66
CA ARG A 61 -12.91 -24.14 -1.81
C ARG A 61 -11.79 -24.80 -1.00
N LYS A 62 -10.60 -24.93 -1.61
CA LYS A 62 -9.40 -25.44 -0.95
C LYS A 62 -9.01 -24.57 0.25
N ASN A 63 -8.92 -23.25 0.06
CA ASN A 63 -8.53 -22.33 1.12
C ASN A 63 -9.56 -22.30 2.26
N ILE A 64 -10.86 -22.32 1.94
CA ILE A 64 -11.94 -22.38 2.93
C ILE A 64 -11.85 -23.67 3.77
N ALA A 65 -11.69 -24.83 3.13
CA ALA A 65 -11.56 -26.10 3.84
C ALA A 65 -10.31 -26.13 4.74
N GLN A 66 -9.15 -25.72 4.21
CA GLN A 66 -7.90 -25.65 4.97
C GLN A 66 -8.01 -24.69 6.16
N LEU A 67 -8.68 -23.55 6.00
CA LEU A 67 -8.87 -22.60 7.09
C LEU A 67 -9.76 -23.17 8.21
N ALA A 68 -10.78 -23.95 7.87
CA ALA A 68 -11.64 -24.59 8.86
C ALA A 68 -10.88 -25.58 9.77
N ASP A 69 -9.85 -26.24 9.24
CA ASP A 69 -8.96 -27.09 10.03
C ASP A 69 -8.04 -26.23 10.91
N LEU A 70 -7.42 -25.19 10.34
CA LEU A 70 -6.55 -24.26 11.08
C LEU A 70 -7.25 -23.58 12.26
N VAL A 71 -8.54 -23.26 12.15
CA VAL A 71 -9.34 -22.68 13.24
C VAL A 71 -9.38 -23.60 14.47
N ARG A 72 -9.40 -24.92 14.29
CA ARG A 72 -9.45 -25.90 15.40
C ARG A 72 -8.11 -25.99 16.12
N ASP A 73 -7.03 -25.86 15.37
CA ASP A 73 -5.67 -25.98 15.86
C ASP A 73 -5.04 -24.63 16.22
N ALA A 74 -5.80 -23.54 16.17
CA ALA A 74 -5.32 -22.18 16.43
C ALA A 74 -5.02 -21.95 17.91
N ALA A 75 -3.89 -21.32 18.24
CA ALA A 75 -3.66 -20.80 19.59
C ALA A 75 -4.59 -19.61 19.92
N GLU A 76 -4.99 -18.86 18.89
CA GLU A 76 -5.92 -17.72 18.99
C GLU A 76 -7.16 -17.95 18.10
N PRO A 77 -8.06 -18.89 18.47
CA PRO A 77 -9.16 -19.30 17.60
C PRO A 77 -10.16 -18.17 17.28
N GLY A 78 -10.29 -17.16 18.15
CA GLY A 78 -11.12 -15.99 17.88
C GLY A 78 -10.69 -15.20 16.64
N LYS A 79 -9.37 -15.00 16.47
CA LYS A 79 -8.82 -14.27 15.31
C LYS A 79 -9.03 -15.05 14.01
N LEU A 80 -8.80 -16.37 14.03
CA LEU A 80 -8.97 -17.21 12.84
C LEU A 80 -10.45 -17.41 12.49
N LYS A 81 -11.37 -17.46 13.48
CA LYS A 81 -12.82 -17.44 13.23
C LYS A 81 -13.26 -16.15 12.54
N ARG A 82 -12.68 -15.01 12.94
CA ARG A 82 -12.94 -13.72 12.29
C ARG A 82 -12.45 -13.73 10.84
N LEU A 83 -11.25 -14.26 10.57
CA LEU A 83 -10.74 -14.47 9.21
C LEU A 83 -11.68 -15.37 8.39
N GLN A 84 -12.13 -16.48 8.97
CA GLN A 84 -13.03 -17.43 8.33
C GLN A 84 -14.34 -16.75 7.90
N ARG A 85 -14.98 -16.00 8.80
CA ARG A 85 -16.20 -15.25 8.49
C ARG A 85 -16.00 -14.23 7.37
N LEU A 86 -14.89 -13.47 7.42
CA LEU A 86 -14.56 -12.51 6.36
C LEU A 86 -14.41 -13.20 4.98
N ILE A 87 -13.83 -14.40 4.94
CA ILE A 87 -13.69 -15.19 3.71
C ILE A 87 -15.04 -15.75 3.25
N ASP A 88 -15.84 -16.29 4.16
CA ASP A 88 -17.16 -16.86 3.87
C ASP A 88 -18.12 -15.79 3.32
N GLU A 89 -18.07 -14.58 3.87
CA GLU A 89 -18.86 -13.42 3.42
C GLU A 89 -18.24 -12.68 2.22
N ARG A 90 -17.08 -13.13 1.74
CA ARG A 90 -16.32 -12.51 0.64
C ARG A 90 -16.04 -11.01 0.85
N ALA A 91 -15.77 -10.62 2.10
CA ALA A 91 -15.61 -9.22 2.50
C ALA A 91 -14.18 -8.66 2.30
N GLY A 92 -13.27 -9.39 1.65
CA GLY A 92 -11.89 -8.97 1.45
C GLY A 92 -11.72 -7.68 0.62
N HIS A 93 -12.53 -7.45 -0.42
CA HIS A 93 -12.46 -6.19 -1.18
C HIS A 93 -12.94 -5.00 -0.36
N TRP A 94 -13.95 -5.20 0.49
CA TRP A 94 -14.38 -4.18 1.44
C TRP A 94 -13.25 -3.83 2.41
N LEU A 95 -12.60 -4.83 2.99
CA LEU A 95 -11.46 -4.61 3.88
C LEU A 95 -10.33 -3.84 3.19
N ALA A 96 -10.06 -4.16 1.92
CA ALA A 96 -9.04 -3.46 1.13
C ALA A 96 -9.41 -1.98 0.90
N MET A 97 -10.69 -1.67 0.63
CA MET A 97 -11.16 -0.27 0.51
C MET A 97 -10.99 0.50 1.82
N CYS A 98 -11.35 -0.10 2.97
CA CYS A 98 -11.16 0.55 4.27
C CYS A 98 -9.68 0.84 4.56
N VAL A 99 -8.77 -0.05 4.16
CA VAL A 99 -7.32 0.16 4.28
C VAL A 99 -6.85 1.29 3.36
N GLU A 100 -7.34 1.34 2.13
CA GLU A 100 -6.99 2.41 1.17
C GLU A 100 -7.45 3.77 1.69
N GLU A 101 -8.67 3.87 2.22
CA GLU A 101 -9.20 5.09 2.84
C GLU A 101 -8.32 5.55 4.02
N ALA A 102 -7.89 4.61 4.87
CA ALA A 102 -6.97 4.92 5.97
C ALA A 102 -5.60 5.41 5.47
N LYS A 103 -5.03 4.78 4.43
CA LYS A 103 -3.79 5.24 3.79
C LYS A 103 -3.94 6.68 3.27
N ILE A 104 -5.05 6.97 2.60
CA ILE A 104 -5.35 8.32 2.09
C ILE A 104 -5.43 9.30 3.27
N GLY A 105 -6.17 8.98 4.33
CA GLY A 105 -6.28 9.84 5.52
C GLY A 105 -4.93 10.11 6.19
N LEU A 106 -4.08 9.08 6.34
CA LEU A 106 -2.74 9.19 6.93
C LEU A 106 -1.76 10.08 6.14
N SER A 107 -2.08 10.38 4.88
CA SER A 107 -1.33 11.35 4.08
C SER A 107 -1.55 12.79 4.57
N GLY A 108 -2.72 13.09 5.15
CA GLY A 108 -3.06 14.41 5.69
C GLY A 108 -2.98 14.49 7.22
N THR A 109 -3.31 13.42 7.94
CA THR A 109 -3.43 13.40 9.40
C THR A 109 -2.37 12.49 10.05
N PRO A 110 -1.97 12.74 11.32
CA PRO A 110 -1.01 11.88 12.02
C PRO A 110 -1.62 10.54 12.46
N GLU A 111 -2.95 10.44 12.52
CA GLU A 111 -3.70 9.26 12.92
C GLU A 111 -5.06 9.25 12.21
N VAL A 112 -5.60 8.06 11.98
CA VAL A 112 -6.95 7.80 11.46
C VAL A 112 -7.61 6.68 12.26
N GLU A 113 -8.94 6.68 12.28
CA GLU A 113 -9.72 5.56 12.81
C GLU A 113 -10.32 4.76 11.65
N LEU A 114 -10.12 3.44 11.69
CA LEU A 114 -10.52 2.49 10.67
C LEU A 114 -11.70 1.69 11.23
N ASP A 115 -12.91 2.01 10.77
CA ASP A 115 -14.12 1.31 11.18
C ASP A 115 -14.27 0.02 10.37
N LEU A 116 -14.21 -1.11 11.09
CA LEU A 116 -14.30 -2.45 10.55
C LEU A 116 -15.59 -3.12 11.05
N ASP A 117 -16.71 -2.44 10.80
CA ASP A 117 -18.07 -2.80 11.19
C ASP A 117 -18.53 -4.16 10.69
N ARG A 118 -18.08 -4.59 9.51
CA ARG A 118 -18.40 -5.90 8.93
C ARG A 118 -17.55 -7.05 9.49
N LEU A 119 -16.60 -6.79 10.39
CA LEU A 119 -15.97 -7.87 11.14
C LEU A 119 -16.92 -8.35 12.23
N ASP A 120 -16.82 -9.62 12.61
CA ASP A 120 -17.57 -10.16 13.74
C ASP A 120 -16.61 -10.71 14.82
N PRO A 121 -16.53 -10.08 16.01
CA PRO A 121 -17.24 -8.85 16.36
C PRO A 121 -16.66 -7.62 15.64
N PRO A 122 -17.43 -6.53 15.49
CA PRO A 122 -16.96 -5.27 14.90
C PRO A 122 -15.70 -4.74 15.59
N ALA A 123 -14.87 -4.01 14.86
CA ALA A 123 -13.64 -3.44 15.40
C ALA A 123 -13.44 -2.00 14.92
N LEU A 124 -12.96 -1.15 15.82
CA LEU A 124 -12.47 0.18 15.49
C LEU A 124 -10.95 0.19 15.74
N VAL A 125 -10.17 0.48 14.70
CA VAL A 125 -8.71 0.39 14.76
C VAL A 125 -8.12 1.79 14.60
N ARG A 126 -7.39 2.27 15.61
CA ARG A 126 -6.60 3.49 15.48
C ARG A 126 -5.29 3.18 14.79
N VAL A 127 -5.02 3.85 13.69
CA VAL A 127 -3.80 3.66 12.90
C VAL A 127 -3.03 4.97 12.86
N GLY A 128 -1.80 4.93 13.36
CA GLY A 128 -0.91 6.08 13.34
C GLY A 128 -0.02 6.13 12.09
N ARG A 129 0.37 7.34 11.68
CA ARG A 129 1.29 7.57 10.55
C ARG A 129 2.64 6.91 10.78
N GLY A 130 3.10 6.82 12.04
CA GLY A 130 4.34 6.12 12.41
C GLY A 130 4.32 4.65 11.97
N LEU A 131 3.29 3.90 12.36
CA LEU A 131 3.12 2.50 11.94
C LEU A 131 3.14 2.36 10.41
N PHE A 132 2.43 3.25 9.71
CA PHE A 132 2.40 3.21 8.25
C PHE A 132 3.78 3.52 7.64
N THR A 133 4.49 4.52 8.17
CA THR A 133 5.84 4.91 7.72
C THR A 133 6.82 3.75 7.88
N ASP A 134 6.80 3.08 9.04
CA ASP A 134 7.64 1.91 9.29
C ASP A 134 7.31 0.76 8.35
N ALA A 135 6.01 0.49 8.13
CA ALA A 135 5.55 -0.58 7.27
C ALA A 135 5.98 -0.42 5.80
N ILE A 136 6.19 0.81 5.32
CA ILE A 136 6.57 1.10 3.93
C ILE A 136 8.01 1.57 3.75
N ALA A 137 8.80 1.65 4.82
CA ALA A 137 10.14 2.25 4.81
C ALA A 137 11.04 1.69 3.70
N GLY A 138 11.11 0.36 3.56
CA GLY A 138 11.93 -0.29 2.54
C GLY A 138 11.49 0.01 1.09
N MET A 139 10.19 0.24 0.86
CA MET A 139 9.69 0.67 -0.44
C MET A 139 10.07 2.12 -0.73
N VAL A 140 9.91 3.01 0.26
CA VAL A 140 10.33 4.41 0.16
C VAL A 140 11.84 4.52 -0.08
N ASP A 141 12.64 3.70 0.58
CA ASP A 141 14.09 3.57 0.35
C ASP A 141 14.41 3.17 -1.08
N SER A 142 13.69 2.17 -1.61
CA SER A 142 13.88 1.69 -2.98
C SER A 142 13.55 2.75 -4.03
N VAL A 143 12.50 3.55 -3.79
CA VAL A 143 12.18 4.70 -4.67
C VAL A 143 13.28 5.75 -4.58
N GLY A 144 13.72 6.13 -3.37
CA GLY A 144 14.79 7.10 -3.18
C GLY A 144 16.11 6.68 -3.84
N ALA A 145 16.50 5.42 -3.70
CA ALA A 145 17.69 4.87 -4.37
C ALA A 145 17.56 4.91 -5.90
N THR A 146 16.35 4.76 -6.43
CA THR A 146 16.08 4.86 -7.87
C THR A 146 16.22 6.29 -8.37
N VAL A 147 15.73 7.27 -7.61
CA VAL A 147 15.92 8.69 -7.93
C VAL A 147 17.39 9.08 -7.91
N GLN A 148 18.16 8.62 -6.92
CA GLN A 148 19.60 8.91 -6.87
C GLN A 148 20.33 8.36 -8.09
N ARG A 149 20.10 7.09 -8.45
CA ARG A 149 20.70 6.50 -9.65
C ARG A 149 20.36 7.27 -10.92
N LEU A 150 19.13 7.78 -11.02
CA LEU A 150 18.71 8.58 -12.17
C LEU A 150 19.44 9.91 -12.29
N LEU A 151 19.70 10.58 -11.15
CA LEU A 151 20.49 11.81 -11.14
C LEU A 151 21.93 11.55 -11.56
N ASP A 152 22.51 10.44 -11.08
CA ASP A 152 23.86 10.01 -11.42
C ASP A 152 23.97 9.69 -12.93
N GLU A 153 23.04 8.92 -13.49
CA GLU A 153 22.97 8.59 -14.92
C GLU A 153 22.76 9.83 -15.80
N ALA A 154 21.96 10.79 -15.34
CA ALA A 154 21.74 12.05 -16.03
C ALA A 154 22.94 13.02 -15.95
N GLY A 155 23.91 12.75 -15.07
CA GLY A 155 25.01 13.69 -14.78
C GLY A 155 24.51 15.01 -14.18
N VAL A 156 23.41 14.97 -13.42
CA VAL A 156 22.77 16.15 -12.81
C VAL A 156 22.97 16.08 -11.30
N ALA A 157 23.66 17.08 -10.75
CA ALA A 157 23.76 17.23 -9.30
C ALA A 157 22.36 17.55 -8.70
N PRO A 158 22.00 17.03 -7.52
CA PRO A 158 20.66 17.23 -6.96
C PRO A 158 20.25 18.70 -6.79
N GLU A 159 21.20 19.60 -6.51
CA GLU A 159 21.00 21.04 -6.35
C GLU A 159 20.63 21.74 -7.67
N ARG A 160 20.87 21.08 -8.81
CA ARG A 160 20.49 21.58 -10.13
C ARG A 160 19.07 21.18 -10.53
N VAL A 161 18.34 20.47 -9.67
CA VAL A 161 16.95 20.11 -9.93
C VAL A 161 16.05 21.25 -9.46
N ASP A 162 15.47 22.00 -10.40
CA ASP A 162 14.62 23.15 -10.05
C ASP A 162 13.22 22.75 -9.57
N THR A 163 12.70 21.60 -10.02
CA THR A 163 11.32 21.21 -9.77
C THR A 163 11.14 19.69 -9.74
N VAL A 164 10.40 19.21 -8.76
CA VAL A 164 9.87 17.83 -8.68
C VAL A 164 8.37 17.88 -8.87
N PHE A 165 7.88 17.15 -9.86
CA PHE A 165 6.46 17.02 -10.15
C PHE A 165 5.94 15.68 -9.60
N PHE A 166 5.00 15.73 -8.66
CA PHE A 166 4.36 14.54 -8.09
C PHE A 166 3.06 14.25 -8.85
N THR A 167 2.92 13.01 -9.34
CA THR A 167 1.75 12.54 -10.09
C THR A 167 1.26 11.18 -9.59
N GLY A 168 -0.05 10.95 -9.71
CA GLY A 168 -0.71 9.73 -9.24
C GLY A 168 -1.01 9.76 -7.74
N GLY A 169 -2.12 9.15 -7.32
CA GLY A 169 -2.58 9.18 -5.93
C GLY A 169 -1.58 8.65 -4.90
N SER A 170 -0.73 7.69 -5.26
CA SER A 170 0.30 7.14 -4.36
C SER A 170 1.43 8.13 -4.04
N SER A 171 1.60 9.19 -4.84
CA SER A 171 2.56 10.26 -4.56
C SER A 171 2.14 11.15 -3.38
N GLY A 172 0.91 11.02 -2.89
CA GLY A 172 0.40 11.71 -1.70
C GLY A 172 1.01 11.23 -0.38
N VAL A 173 1.66 10.06 -0.36
CA VAL A 173 2.25 9.49 0.86
C VAL A 173 3.35 10.41 1.42
N ALA A 174 3.16 10.89 2.65
CA ALA A 174 4.02 11.91 3.26
C ALA A 174 5.49 11.49 3.33
N SER A 175 5.80 10.30 3.82
CA SER A 175 7.18 9.81 3.96
C SER A 175 7.90 9.65 2.61
N LEU A 176 7.16 9.31 1.55
CA LEU A 176 7.70 9.29 0.19
C LEU A 176 8.09 10.70 -0.28
N ARG A 177 7.19 11.68 -0.08
CA ARG A 177 7.47 13.08 -0.45
C ARG A 177 8.64 13.66 0.33
N GLU A 178 8.71 13.36 1.62
CA GLU A 178 9.81 13.75 2.50
C GLU A 178 11.13 13.13 2.04
N ARG A 179 11.14 11.85 1.69
CA ARG A 179 12.33 11.18 1.14
C ARG A 179 12.80 11.83 -0.15
N ILE A 180 11.92 12.04 -1.13
CA ILE A 180 12.32 12.65 -2.39
C ILE A 180 12.82 14.08 -2.18
N ALA A 181 12.17 14.85 -1.31
CA ALA A 181 12.61 16.18 -0.99
C ALA A 181 13.98 16.24 -0.30
N ALA A 182 14.32 15.23 0.50
CA ALA A 182 15.64 15.15 1.11
C ALA A 182 16.76 14.89 0.08
N ILE A 183 16.44 14.26 -1.06
CA ILE A 183 17.40 14.03 -2.15
C ILE A 183 17.63 15.31 -2.95
N VAL A 184 16.58 16.07 -3.23
CA VAL A 184 16.62 17.32 -4.02
C VAL A 184 16.09 18.50 -3.19
N PRO A 185 16.87 19.03 -2.24
CA PRO A 185 16.39 19.97 -1.21
C PRO A 185 15.93 21.32 -1.76
N ASP A 186 16.55 21.79 -2.84
CA ASP A 186 16.26 23.10 -3.45
C ASP A 186 15.12 23.05 -4.48
N ALA A 187 14.66 21.85 -4.84
CA ALA A 187 13.65 21.68 -5.87
C ALA A 187 12.27 22.14 -5.37
N ARG A 188 11.59 22.95 -6.20
CA ARG A 188 10.19 23.28 -5.96
C ARG A 188 9.33 22.02 -6.12
N ARG A 189 8.51 21.73 -5.10
CA ARG A 189 7.55 20.63 -5.12
C ARG A 189 6.27 21.10 -5.80
N VAL A 190 5.91 20.47 -6.90
CA VAL A 190 4.71 20.80 -7.68
C VAL A 190 3.78 19.59 -7.67
N GLU A 191 2.51 19.85 -7.42
CA GLU A 191 1.44 18.87 -7.44
C GLU A 191 0.67 19.00 -8.75
N GLY A 192 0.66 17.94 -9.55
CA GLY A 192 -0.29 17.84 -10.65
C GLY A 192 -1.66 17.43 -10.13
N ASP A 193 -2.69 17.50 -10.98
CA ASP A 193 -3.92 16.76 -10.72
C ASP A 193 -3.56 15.28 -10.51
N LEU A 194 -3.75 14.80 -9.27
CA LEU A 194 -3.38 13.47 -8.81
C LEU A 194 -4.08 12.34 -9.59
N PHE A 195 -5.16 12.66 -10.31
CA PHE A 195 -5.97 11.69 -11.05
C PHE A 195 -6.07 11.99 -12.55
N GLY A 196 -6.03 13.26 -12.96
CA GLY A 196 -6.23 13.66 -14.36
C GLY A 196 -4.98 14.10 -15.12
N SER A 197 -3.84 14.35 -14.46
CA SER A 197 -2.70 15.04 -15.10
C SER A 197 -2.07 14.26 -16.24
N ILE A 198 -1.98 12.93 -16.13
CA ILE A 198 -1.49 12.05 -17.21
C ILE A 198 -2.48 12.01 -18.37
N GLY A 199 -3.78 11.82 -18.09
CA GLY A 199 -4.82 11.78 -19.13
C GLY A 199 -4.93 13.08 -19.92
N ALA A 200 -4.86 14.22 -19.23
CA ALA A 200 -4.83 15.54 -19.84
C ALA A 200 -3.57 15.74 -20.70
N GLY A 201 -2.40 15.32 -20.21
CA GLY A 201 -1.15 15.37 -20.97
C GLY A 201 -1.21 14.57 -22.28
N LEU A 202 -1.77 13.36 -22.24
CA LEU A 202 -1.98 12.53 -23.41
C LEU A 202 -2.96 13.16 -24.41
N ALA A 203 -4.02 13.81 -23.93
CA ALA A 203 -4.96 14.52 -24.80
C ALA A 203 -4.32 15.73 -25.50
N ILE A 204 -3.47 16.49 -24.79
CA ILE A 204 -2.71 17.61 -25.39
C ILE A 204 -1.71 17.09 -26.43
N ASP A 205 -1.00 16.00 -26.14
CA ASP A 205 -0.07 15.39 -27.10
C ASP A 205 -0.80 14.85 -28.34
N ALA A 206 -1.97 14.22 -28.14
CA ALA A 206 -2.82 13.77 -29.25
C ALA A 206 -3.29 14.96 -30.11
N ALA A 207 -3.73 16.05 -29.50
CA ALA A 207 -4.12 17.27 -30.23
C ALA A 207 -2.95 17.87 -31.02
N ARG A 208 -1.72 17.84 -30.48
CA ARG A 208 -0.51 18.33 -31.22
C ARG A 208 -0.15 17.46 -32.42
N LYS A 209 -0.43 16.15 -32.36
CA LYS A 209 -0.03 15.18 -33.39
C LYS A 209 -1.11 14.96 -34.44
N PHE A 210 -2.38 15.09 -34.06
CA PHE A 210 -3.52 14.68 -34.89
C PHE A 210 -4.60 15.75 -35.05
N GLY A 211 -4.50 16.88 -34.34
CA GLY A 211 -5.36 18.06 -34.51
C GLY A 211 -4.68 19.12 -35.37
#